data_AF-Q3SBA8-F1
#
_entry.id   AF-Q3SBA8-F1
#
_cell.length_a   1.000
_cell.length_b   1.000
_cell.length_c   1.000
_cell.angle_alpha   90.00
_cell.angle_beta   90.00
_cell.angle_gamma   90.00
#
_symmetry.space_group_name_H-M   'P 1'
#
loop_
_entity.id
_entity.type
_entity.pdbx_description
1 polymer ?
#
loop_
_entity_poly.entity_id
_entity_poly.type
_entity_poly.pdbx_seq_one_letter_code
_entity_poly.pdbx_strand_id
1 'polypeptide(L)'
;MKTEIIRTWPGDRDLDKKISPAALAIREGKLVAFPTETVYGLGADALNAEAVKRIFEAKGRPQDNPLIVHIAHEEGIYNLAREVPRKAKDLIDRFWPGPLTLILKKSPIIPDRTTAGLDTVAIRMPSHPIARKLILLSERPIAAPSANTSGKPSPTTGKHVIDDLYGKVEYIIDGGPTNVGLESTVIDLTTDPPMLLRPGGVTLGQLEEVLGKVDVHPAVFGKRITGNPRSPGMKYRHYAPDARLILVEGPRDKVVKRINEMLGSLGTNKIGVLAVYGEYNQGIVVNLGKSTEEVARKVFDALRDLDRRGADIIIAEGIPDTELGLAVMNRLRKAASEIIKL
;
A
#
# COMPACT_ATOMS: atom_id res chain seq x y z
N MET A 1 -12.92 -20.79 10.38
CA MET A 1 -13.87 -19.64 10.29
C MET A 1 -14.37 -19.54 8.85
N LYS A 2 -15.65 -19.21 8.62
CA LYS A 2 -16.18 -18.98 7.26
C LYS A 2 -16.09 -17.49 6.93
N THR A 3 -15.43 -17.14 5.84
CA THR A 3 -15.36 -15.76 5.33
C THR A 3 -16.55 -15.49 4.42
N GLU A 4 -17.22 -14.36 4.62
CA GLU A 4 -18.27 -13.86 3.75
C GLU A 4 -17.70 -12.88 2.71
N ILE A 5 -18.11 -13.05 1.45
CA ILE A 5 -17.66 -12.19 0.35
C ILE A 5 -18.83 -11.34 -0.12
N ILE A 6 -18.70 -10.03 0.05
CA ILE A 6 -19.68 -9.03 -0.40
C ILE A 6 -19.18 -8.46 -1.72
N ARG A 7 -19.86 -8.73 -2.83
CA ARG A 7 -19.55 -8.12 -4.13
C ARG A 7 -20.43 -6.89 -4.34
N THR A 8 -19.82 -5.72 -4.45
CA THR A 8 -20.56 -4.45 -4.58
C THR A 8 -19.69 -3.39 -5.22
N TRP A 9 -20.30 -2.41 -5.87
CA TRP A 9 -19.59 -1.35 -6.59
C TRP A 9 -19.91 0.02 -5.99
N PRO A 10 -19.02 1.03 -6.14
CA PRO A 10 -19.26 2.38 -5.62
C PRO A 10 -20.61 3.01 -6.01
N GLY A 11 -21.18 2.63 -7.16
CA GLY A 11 -22.45 3.15 -7.68
C GLY A 11 -23.69 2.29 -7.37
N ASP A 12 -23.57 1.24 -6.57
CA ASP A 12 -24.69 0.37 -6.22
C ASP A 12 -25.74 1.14 -5.41
N ARG A 13 -27.01 1.09 -5.85
CA ARG A 13 -28.13 1.77 -5.16
C ARG A 13 -28.36 1.25 -3.74
N ASP A 14 -28.01 -0.01 -3.49
CA ASP A 14 -28.16 -0.71 -2.21
C ASP A 14 -26.83 -0.89 -1.47
N LEU A 15 -25.80 -0.09 -1.80
CA LEU A 15 -24.46 -0.18 -1.22
C LEU A 15 -24.50 -0.24 0.32
N ASP A 16 -25.21 0.70 0.94
CA ASP A 16 -25.31 0.80 2.41
C ASP A 16 -25.89 -0.49 3.01
N LYS A 17 -26.94 -1.06 2.40
CA LYS A 17 -27.55 -2.33 2.84
C LYS A 17 -26.58 -3.50 2.68
N LYS A 18 -25.84 -3.56 1.58
CA LYS A 18 -24.87 -4.64 1.30
C LYS A 18 -23.70 -4.65 2.29
N ILE A 19 -23.18 -3.47 2.66
CA ILE A 19 -21.99 -3.39 3.52
C ILE A 19 -22.30 -3.21 5.01
N SER A 20 -23.56 -2.98 5.38
CA SER A 20 -23.98 -2.85 6.80
C SER A 20 -23.56 -4.03 7.69
N PRO A 21 -23.64 -5.30 7.25
CA PRO A 21 -23.13 -6.43 8.04
C PRO A 21 -21.63 -6.33 8.34
N ALA A 22 -20.83 -5.87 7.36
CA ALA A 22 -19.40 -5.66 7.54
C ALA A 22 -19.11 -4.46 8.46
N ALA A 23 -19.89 -3.39 8.38
CA ALA A 23 -19.79 -2.25 9.29
C ALA A 23 -20.09 -2.64 10.75
N LEU A 24 -21.12 -3.46 10.97
CA LEU A 24 -21.42 -4.04 12.29
C LEU A 24 -20.28 -4.94 12.76
N ALA A 25 -19.71 -5.75 11.88
CA ALA A 25 -18.57 -6.60 12.22
C ALA A 25 -17.37 -5.79 12.74
N ILE A 26 -17.05 -4.63 12.14
CA ILE A 26 -16.02 -3.71 12.66
C ILE A 26 -16.35 -3.29 14.10
N ARG A 27 -17.59 -2.90 14.39
CA ARG A 27 -18.03 -2.51 15.74
C ARG A 27 -17.90 -3.64 16.76
N GLU A 28 -18.08 -4.87 16.32
CA GLU A 28 -17.93 -6.08 17.13
C GLU A 28 -16.47 -6.56 17.27
N GLY A 29 -15.50 -5.79 16.76
CA GLY A 29 -14.07 -6.14 16.83
C GLY A 29 -13.66 -7.26 15.86
N LYS A 30 -14.41 -7.44 14.77
CA LYS A 30 -14.10 -8.38 13.67
C LYS A 30 -13.31 -7.71 12.55
N LEU A 31 -12.76 -8.54 11.67
CA LEU A 31 -11.91 -8.11 10.57
C LEU A 31 -12.70 -8.02 9.27
N VAL A 32 -12.51 -6.91 8.56
CA VAL A 32 -13.13 -6.67 7.25
C VAL A 32 -12.05 -6.23 6.27
N ALA A 33 -11.88 -6.95 5.17
CA ALA A 33 -11.09 -6.46 4.05
C ALA A 33 -11.97 -5.61 3.11
N PHE A 34 -11.47 -4.45 2.68
CA PHE A 34 -12.24 -3.49 1.88
C PHE A 34 -11.38 -2.75 0.85
N PRO A 35 -11.96 -2.32 -0.28
CA PRO A 35 -11.23 -1.59 -1.32
C PRO A 35 -10.97 -0.13 -0.91
N THR A 36 -9.85 0.42 -1.35
CA THR A 36 -9.58 1.86 -1.37
C THR A 36 -9.16 2.29 -2.79
N GLU A 37 -8.94 3.57 -3.02
CA GLU A 37 -8.38 4.05 -4.29
C GLU A 37 -6.92 3.59 -4.49
N THR A 38 -6.23 3.26 -3.40
CA THR A 38 -4.82 2.82 -3.38
C THR A 38 -4.66 1.32 -3.54
N VAL A 39 -4.86 0.57 -2.46
CA VAL A 39 -4.83 -0.89 -2.37
C VAL A 39 -5.95 -1.33 -1.42
N TYR A 40 -6.32 -2.60 -1.42
CA TYR A 40 -7.26 -3.13 -0.43
C TYR A 40 -6.66 -3.08 0.97
N GLY A 41 -7.46 -2.70 1.96
CA GLY A 41 -7.08 -2.63 3.38
C GLY A 41 -7.72 -3.75 4.19
N LEU A 42 -7.03 -4.25 5.22
CA LEU A 42 -7.59 -5.17 6.21
C LEU A 42 -7.93 -4.38 7.48
N GLY A 43 -9.21 -4.05 7.65
CA GLY A 43 -9.71 -3.17 8.70
C GLY A 43 -10.12 -3.87 9.98
N ALA A 44 -9.91 -3.16 11.10
CA ALA A 44 -10.57 -3.37 12.38
C ALA A 44 -10.78 -2.00 13.06
N ASP A 45 -11.61 -1.94 14.10
CA ASP A 45 -11.76 -0.72 14.91
C ASP A 45 -10.41 -0.28 15.51
N ALA A 46 -9.95 0.92 15.15
CA ALA A 46 -8.65 1.45 15.56
C ALA A 46 -8.56 1.73 17.07
N LEU A 47 -9.69 1.85 17.75
CA LEU A 47 -9.78 2.11 19.19
C LEU A 47 -9.89 0.82 20.01
N ASN A 48 -10.09 -0.33 19.35
CA ASN A 48 -10.15 -1.63 20.00
C ASN A 48 -8.82 -2.37 19.85
N ALA A 49 -8.04 -2.39 20.93
CA ALA A 49 -6.72 -3.01 20.94
C ALA A 49 -6.74 -4.52 20.60
N GLU A 50 -7.79 -5.26 20.99
CA GLU A 50 -7.88 -6.68 20.65
C GLU A 50 -8.24 -6.88 19.17
N ALA A 51 -9.14 -6.06 18.62
CA ALA A 51 -9.46 -6.10 17.20
C ALA A 51 -8.22 -5.78 16.32
N VAL A 52 -7.42 -4.79 16.74
CA VAL A 52 -6.15 -4.44 16.10
C VAL A 52 -5.15 -5.59 16.18
N LYS A 53 -5.05 -6.30 17.31
CA LYS A 53 -4.18 -7.48 17.46
C LYS A 53 -4.49 -8.54 16.41
N ARG A 54 -5.77 -8.78 16.13
CA ARG A 54 -6.22 -9.76 15.14
C ARG A 54 -5.77 -9.42 13.72
N ILE A 55 -5.59 -8.13 13.37
CA ILE A 55 -4.97 -7.73 12.08
C ILE A 55 -3.56 -8.30 11.96
N PHE A 56 -2.75 -8.17 13.02
CA PHE A 56 -1.38 -8.67 13.02
C PHE A 56 -1.35 -10.19 12.90
N GLU A 57 -2.20 -10.89 13.63
CA GLU A 57 -2.33 -12.35 13.60
C GLU A 57 -2.76 -12.86 12.22
N ALA A 58 -3.85 -12.32 11.66
CA ALA A 58 -4.39 -12.76 10.37
C ALA A 58 -3.39 -12.58 9.21
N LYS A 59 -2.53 -11.56 9.29
CA LYS A 59 -1.49 -11.28 8.29
C LYS A 59 -0.17 -12.00 8.52
N GLY A 60 0.08 -12.51 9.73
CA GLY A 60 1.44 -12.86 10.17
C GLY A 60 2.38 -11.65 10.16
N ARG A 61 1.88 -10.48 10.57
CA ARG A 61 2.61 -9.19 10.53
C ARG A 61 3.37 -8.96 11.85
N PRO A 62 4.63 -8.46 11.81
CA PRO A 62 5.35 -8.02 13.01
C PRO A 62 4.61 -6.93 13.78
N GLN A 63 4.59 -7.03 15.11
CA GLN A 63 3.85 -6.09 15.99
C GLN A 63 4.49 -4.70 16.09
N ASP A 64 5.76 -4.56 15.68
CA ASP A 64 6.50 -3.29 15.68
C ASP A 64 6.20 -2.41 14.44
N ASN A 65 5.29 -2.85 13.57
CA ASN A 65 4.98 -2.16 12.32
C ASN A 65 3.61 -1.45 12.42
N PRO A 66 3.58 -0.11 12.59
CA PRO A 66 2.36 0.63 12.88
C PRO A 66 1.30 0.48 11.79
N LEU A 67 0.06 0.83 12.11
CA LEU A 67 -1.09 0.80 11.18
C LEU A 67 -1.52 2.22 10.81
N ILE A 68 -2.17 2.36 9.64
CA ILE A 68 -2.79 3.62 9.22
C ILE A 68 -4.25 3.60 9.66
N VAL A 69 -4.67 4.64 10.37
CA VAL A 69 -6.05 4.86 10.79
C VAL A 69 -6.81 5.61 9.71
N HIS A 70 -7.93 5.05 9.28
CA HIS A 70 -8.78 5.61 8.24
C HIS A 70 -10.00 6.29 8.86
N ILE A 71 -10.30 7.50 8.39
CA ILE A 71 -11.44 8.32 8.81
C ILE A 71 -12.31 8.69 7.60
N ALA A 72 -13.57 9.07 7.84
CA ALA A 72 -14.50 9.46 6.76
C ALA A 72 -14.88 10.96 6.76
N HIS A 73 -14.52 11.66 7.84
CA HIS A 73 -14.71 13.10 8.03
C HIS A 73 -13.38 13.70 8.46
N GLU A 74 -13.12 14.92 8.01
CA GLU A 74 -11.87 15.63 8.33
C GLU A 74 -11.72 15.82 9.84
N GLU A 75 -12.81 16.25 10.50
CA GLU A 75 -12.84 16.59 11.93
C GLU A 75 -12.43 15.41 12.82
N GLY A 76 -12.56 14.18 12.32
CA GLY A 76 -12.11 12.98 13.00
C GLY A 76 -10.61 13.00 13.34
N ILE A 77 -9.79 13.77 12.62
CA ILE A 77 -8.35 13.88 12.89
C ILE A 77 -8.07 14.45 14.29
N TYR A 78 -8.85 15.44 14.75
CA TYR A 78 -8.62 16.14 16.01
C TYR A 78 -8.94 15.28 17.25
N ASN A 79 -9.74 14.22 17.08
CA ASN A 79 -9.97 13.24 18.14
C ASN A 79 -8.82 12.24 18.27
N LEU A 80 -8.13 11.96 17.15
CA LEU A 80 -7.12 10.89 17.05
C LEU A 80 -5.68 11.40 17.17
N ALA A 81 -5.46 12.68 16.91
CA ALA A 81 -4.16 13.33 16.99
C ALA A 81 -4.21 14.59 17.86
N ARG A 82 -3.08 14.91 18.50
CA ARG A 82 -2.85 16.16 19.23
C ARG A 82 -1.88 17.04 18.47
N GLU A 83 -1.89 18.34 18.76
CA GLU A 83 -0.96 19.31 18.19
C GLU A 83 -0.97 19.31 16.64
N VAL A 84 -2.15 19.24 16.03
CA VAL A 84 -2.31 19.20 14.57
C VAL A 84 -1.82 20.54 13.98
N PRO A 85 -0.70 20.57 13.22
CA PRO A 85 -0.12 21.82 12.74
C PRO A 85 -0.92 22.38 11.57
N ARG A 86 -0.80 23.69 11.30
CA ARG A 86 -1.43 24.34 10.13
C ARG A 86 -1.08 23.67 8.80
N LYS A 87 0.19 23.24 8.64
CA LYS A 87 0.67 22.47 7.48
C LYS A 87 -0.17 21.19 7.23
N ALA A 88 -0.75 20.59 8.27
CA ALA A 88 -1.66 19.45 8.10
C ALA A 88 -2.96 19.88 7.42
N LYS A 89 -3.55 21.01 7.83
CA LYS A 89 -4.78 21.56 7.23
C LYS A 89 -4.57 21.90 5.75
N ASP A 90 -3.44 22.55 5.43
CA ASP A 90 -3.11 22.90 4.02
C ASP A 90 -3.03 21.65 3.12
N LEU A 91 -2.45 20.54 3.65
CA LEU A 91 -2.40 19.26 2.94
C LEU A 91 -3.77 18.57 2.85
N ILE A 92 -4.58 18.65 3.91
CA ILE A 92 -5.92 18.07 3.94
C ILE A 92 -6.81 18.74 2.90
N ASP A 93 -6.84 20.08 2.87
CA ASP A 93 -7.65 20.87 1.94
C ASP A 93 -7.30 20.55 0.47
N ARG A 94 -6.04 20.16 0.22
CA ARG A 94 -5.56 19.85 -1.12
C ARG A 94 -5.72 18.38 -1.53
N PHE A 95 -5.47 17.44 -0.63
CA PHE A 95 -5.27 16.03 -0.97
C PHE A 95 -6.25 15.06 -0.31
N TRP A 96 -7.13 15.53 0.58
CA TRP A 96 -8.14 14.71 1.22
C TRP A 96 -9.56 15.03 0.70
N PRO A 97 -10.43 14.02 0.53
CA PRO A 97 -10.16 12.58 0.58
C PRO A 97 -9.17 12.14 -0.53
N GLY A 98 -8.22 11.27 -0.21
CA GLY A 98 -7.23 10.81 -1.20
C GLY A 98 -6.02 10.05 -0.66
N PRO A 99 -5.02 9.81 -1.53
CA PRO A 99 -3.90 8.90 -1.29
C PRO A 99 -2.76 9.54 -0.47
N LEU A 100 -3.09 10.45 0.47
CA LEU A 100 -2.13 11.05 1.40
C LEU A 100 -2.38 10.57 2.83
N THR A 101 -1.32 10.21 3.53
CA THR A 101 -1.32 9.83 4.94
C THR A 101 -0.42 10.78 5.72
N LEU A 102 -0.96 11.33 6.80
CA LEU A 102 -0.24 12.26 7.69
C LEU A 102 0.20 11.52 8.94
N ILE A 103 1.47 11.65 9.32
CA ILE A 103 1.94 11.26 10.66
C ILE A 103 1.89 12.46 11.58
N LEU A 104 1.19 12.28 12.70
CA LEU A 104 0.93 13.29 13.72
C LEU A 104 1.19 12.71 15.11
N LYS A 105 1.28 13.56 16.14
CA LYS A 105 1.33 13.09 17.53
C LYS A 105 0.00 12.43 17.89
N LYS A 106 0.02 11.22 18.46
CA LYS A 106 -1.20 10.49 18.77
C LYS A 106 -1.93 11.08 19.97
N SER A 107 -3.26 11.05 19.92
CA SER A 107 -4.13 11.25 21.07
C SER A 107 -4.09 10.01 22.00
N PRO A 108 -4.28 10.15 23.33
CA PRO A 108 -4.34 9.03 24.26
C PRO A 108 -5.44 8.00 23.96
N ILE A 109 -6.49 8.37 23.22
CA ILE A 109 -7.55 7.43 22.82
C ILE A 109 -7.05 6.34 21.87
N ILE A 110 -5.93 6.57 21.16
CA ILE A 110 -5.33 5.59 20.26
C ILE A 110 -4.54 4.57 21.08
N PRO A 111 -4.92 3.28 21.07
CA PRO A 111 -4.17 2.23 21.75
C PRO A 111 -2.76 2.10 21.19
N ASP A 112 -1.79 1.80 22.05
CA ASP A 112 -0.39 1.60 21.63
C ASP A 112 -0.24 0.50 20.59
N ARG A 113 -1.12 -0.52 20.61
CA ARG A 113 -1.11 -1.58 19.61
C ARG A 113 -1.39 -1.07 18.19
N THR A 114 -2.15 0.02 18.04
CA THR A 114 -2.43 0.65 16.74
C THR A 114 -1.18 1.35 16.19
N THR A 115 -0.38 1.95 17.07
CA THR A 115 0.83 2.71 16.71
C THR A 115 2.12 1.94 16.90
N ALA A 116 2.05 0.64 17.23
CA ALA A 116 3.21 -0.18 17.58
C ALA A 116 4.06 0.43 18.73
N GLY A 117 3.40 1.08 19.69
CA GLY A 117 4.03 1.75 20.82
C GLY A 117 4.63 3.13 20.51
N LEU A 118 4.49 3.63 19.28
CA LEU A 118 4.97 4.97 18.93
C LEU A 118 4.06 6.05 19.51
N ASP A 119 4.64 7.22 19.80
CA ASP A 119 3.92 8.45 20.18
C ASP A 119 3.20 9.14 19.00
N THR A 120 3.28 8.55 17.82
CA THR A 120 2.71 9.08 16.58
C THR A 120 1.67 8.14 16.00
N VAL A 121 0.69 8.71 15.29
CA VAL A 121 -0.35 7.99 14.57
C VAL A 121 -0.34 8.43 13.11
N ALA A 122 -0.50 7.46 12.21
CA ALA A 122 -0.67 7.70 10.78
C ALA A 122 -2.17 7.76 10.46
N ILE A 123 -2.66 8.87 9.90
CA ILE A 123 -4.08 9.08 9.62
C ILE A 123 -4.29 9.36 8.13
N ARG A 124 -5.38 8.85 7.56
CA ARG A 124 -5.79 9.08 6.18
C ARG A 124 -7.31 9.14 6.03
N MET A 125 -7.80 9.98 5.13
CA MET A 125 -9.17 9.92 4.63
C MET A 125 -9.19 9.36 3.20
N PRO A 126 -9.55 8.07 2.99
CA PRO A 126 -9.56 7.47 1.65
C PRO A 126 -10.66 8.09 0.78
N SER A 127 -10.42 8.25 -0.52
CA SER A 127 -11.42 8.80 -1.47
C SER A 127 -12.42 7.76 -1.97
N HIS A 128 -12.18 6.48 -1.71
CA HIS A 128 -13.03 5.39 -2.21
C HIS A 128 -14.41 5.37 -1.54
N PRO A 129 -15.53 5.40 -2.31
CA PRO A 129 -16.88 5.46 -1.73
C PRO A 129 -17.20 4.30 -0.78
N ILE A 130 -16.85 3.06 -1.15
CA ILE A 130 -17.05 1.89 -0.28
C ILE A 130 -16.28 2.03 1.05
N ALA A 131 -15.01 2.46 1.03
CA ALA A 131 -14.22 2.64 2.25
C ALA A 131 -14.85 3.71 3.16
N ARG A 132 -15.21 4.87 2.59
CA ARG A 132 -15.85 5.95 3.34
C ARG A 132 -17.17 5.49 3.94
N LYS A 133 -18.02 4.82 3.17
CA LYS A 133 -19.30 4.29 3.65
C LYS A 133 -19.14 3.24 4.74
N LEU A 134 -18.16 2.35 4.63
CA LEU A 134 -17.84 1.37 5.69
C LEU A 134 -17.47 2.08 7.00
N ILE A 135 -16.58 3.08 6.93
CA ILE A 135 -16.15 3.86 8.10
C ILE A 135 -17.36 4.60 8.72
N LEU A 136 -18.18 5.27 7.90
CA LEU A 136 -19.38 5.98 8.35
C LEU A 136 -20.38 5.05 9.05
N LEU A 137 -20.77 3.95 8.41
CA LEU A 137 -21.75 3.01 8.95
C LEU A 137 -21.22 2.25 10.18
N SER A 138 -19.91 2.07 10.28
CA SER A 138 -19.30 1.46 11.45
C SER A 138 -19.26 2.41 12.64
N GLU A 139 -19.34 3.73 12.42
CA GLU A 139 -19.16 4.77 13.44
C GLU A 139 -17.82 4.62 14.20
N ARG A 140 -16.80 4.06 13.53
CA ARG A 140 -15.45 3.84 14.08
C ARG A 140 -14.37 4.32 13.12
N PRO A 141 -13.26 4.88 13.61
CA PRO A 141 -12.04 4.96 12.82
C PRO A 141 -11.49 3.56 12.57
N ILE A 142 -11.03 3.26 11.35
CA ILE A 142 -10.62 1.90 10.97
C ILE A 142 -9.10 1.84 10.80
N ALA A 143 -8.42 1.06 11.64
CA ALA A 143 -7.00 0.76 11.44
C ALA A 143 -6.88 -0.29 10.34
N ALA A 144 -6.14 0.01 9.27
CA ALA A 144 -5.99 -0.90 8.15
C ALA A 144 -4.60 -0.82 7.49
N PRO A 145 -3.78 -1.88 7.53
CA PRO A 145 -2.70 -2.09 6.58
C PRO A 145 -3.27 -2.69 5.28
N SER A 146 -2.41 -2.90 4.28
CA SER A 146 -2.77 -3.63 3.05
C SER A 146 -3.33 -5.04 3.35
N ALA A 147 -4.29 -5.54 2.58
CA ALA A 147 -5.03 -6.78 2.84
C ALA A 147 -4.36 -8.07 2.30
N ASN A 148 -3.03 -8.19 2.43
CA ASN A 148 -2.25 -9.35 1.98
C ASN A 148 -1.65 -10.14 3.14
N THR A 149 -1.18 -11.36 2.89
CA THR A 149 -0.25 -12.03 3.80
C THR A 149 1.05 -11.22 3.88
N SER A 150 1.61 -11.03 5.07
CA SER A 150 2.78 -10.18 5.29
C SER A 150 3.94 -10.59 4.38
N GLY A 151 4.57 -9.61 3.72
CA GLY A 151 5.65 -9.84 2.76
C GLY A 151 5.20 -9.85 1.29
N LYS A 152 4.03 -10.43 0.97
CA LYS A 152 3.51 -10.54 -0.40
C LYS A 152 3.20 -9.18 -1.05
N PRO A 153 3.07 -9.09 -2.40
CA PRO A 153 2.63 -7.88 -3.10
C PRO A 153 1.29 -7.37 -2.56
N SER A 154 1.10 -6.06 -2.50
CA SER A 154 -0.15 -5.50 -1.98
C SER A 154 -1.34 -5.85 -2.88
N PRO A 155 -2.55 -6.06 -2.32
CA PRO A 155 -3.70 -6.48 -3.09
C PRO A 155 -4.38 -5.28 -3.76
N THR A 156 -4.47 -5.30 -5.07
CA THR A 156 -5.18 -4.30 -5.89
C THR A 156 -6.55 -4.78 -6.40
N THR A 157 -6.95 -6.01 -6.09
CA THR A 157 -8.24 -6.60 -6.50
C THR A 157 -8.83 -7.44 -5.36
N GLY A 158 -10.14 -7.66 -5.34
CA GLY A 158 -10.78 -8.56 -4.37
C GLY A 158 -10.25 -9.99 -4.47
N LYS A 159 -9.89 -10.44 -5.67
CA LYS A 159 -9.24 -11.75 -5.89
C LYS A 159 -7.94 -11.88 -5.10
N HIS A 160 -7.08 -10.86 -5.12
CA HIS A 160 -5.82 -10.88 -4.35
C HIS A 160 -6.06 -11.04 -2.84
N VAL A 161 -7.11 -10.42 -2.32
CA VAL A 161 -7.51 -10.54 -0.92
C VAL A 161 -8.04 -11.93 -0.61
N ILE A 162 -8.88 -12.49 -1.49
CA ILE A 162 -9.43 -13.84 -1.33
C ILE A 162 -8.29 -14.88 -1.30
N ASP A 163 -7.35 -14.80 -2.25
CA ASP A 163 -6.22 -15.72 -2.36
C ASP A 163 -5.36 -15.72 -1.08
N ASP A 164 -5.23 -14.57 -0.40
CA ASP A 164 -4.38 -14.42 0.78
C ASP A 164 -5.11 -14.66 2.12
N LEU A 165 -6.37 -14.23 2.24
CA LEU A 165 -7.07 -14.03 3.52
C LEU A 165 -8.39 -14.79 3.64
N TYR A 166 -8.86 -15.51 2.61
CA TYR A 166 -10.05 -16.35 2.76
C TYR A 166 -9.85 -17.39 3.88
N GLY A 167 -10.83 -17.51 4.76
CA GLY A 167 -10.78 -18.34 5.97
C GLY A 167 -10.08 -17.68 7.17
N LYS A 168 -9.42 -16.52 6.99
CA LYS A 168 -8.69 -15.78 8.04
C LYS A 168 -9.37 -14.50 8.51
N VAL A 169 -10.36 -14.00 7.76
CA VAL A 169 -11.12 -12.77 8.07
C VAL A 169 -12.63 -13.00 7.95
N GLU A 170 -13.45 -12.23 8.67
CA GLU A 170 -14.90 -12.41 8.62
C GLU A 170 -15.52 -11.96 7.31
N TYR A 171 -15.11 -10.79 6.80
CA TYR A 171 -15.66 -10.23 5.57
C TYR A 171 -14.57 -9.81 4.59
N ILE A 172 -14.85 -10.02 3.31
CA ILE A 172 -14.13 -9.42 2.18
C ILE A 172 -15.15 -8.68 1.33
N ILE A 173 -15.03 -7.36 1.24
CA ILE A 173 -15.79 -6.55 0.30
C ILE A 173 -14.99 -6.49 -0.99
N ASP A 174 -15.46 -7.16 -2.05
CA ASP A 174 -14.88 -7.10 -3.38
C ASP A 174 -15.57 -5.98 -4.18
N GLY A 175 -14.84 -4.88 -4.35
CA GLY A 175 -15.30 -3.70 -5.08
C GLY A 175 -14.53 -3.41 -6.36
N GLY A 176 -13.89 -4.44 -6.93
CA GLY A 176 -13.14 -4.30 -8.17
C GLY A 176 -11.68 -3.88 -8.02
N PRO A 177 -11.01 -3.60 -9.15
CA PRO A 177 -9.63 -3.14 -9.15
C PRO A 177 -9.49 -1.73 -8.55
N THR A 178 -8.40 -1.49 -7.84
CA THR A 178 -8.04 -0.16 -7.32
C THR A 178 -7.48 0.75 -8.41
N ASN A 179 -7.73 2.06 -8.31
CA ASN A 179 -7.38 3.02 -9.37
C ASN A 179 -5.89 3.41 -9.40
N VAL A 180 -5.26 3.60 -8.23
CA VAL A 180 -3.86 4.03 -8.12
C VAL A 180 -2.91 2.83 -8.17
N GLY A 181 -3.26 1.73 -7.49
CA GLY A 181 -2.48 0.48 -7.46
C GLY A 181 -1.20 0.51 -6.62
N LEU A 182 -0.88 1.65 -6.01
CA LEU A 182 0.18 1.81 -5.01
C LEU A 182 -0.43 2.33 -3.70
N GLU A 183 0.22 2.07 -2.57
CA GLU A 183 -0.19 2.62 -1.28
C GLU A 183 -0.05 4.15 -1.23
N SER A 184 -0.74 4.75 -0.24
CA SER A 184 -0.67 6.19 0.01
C SER A 184 0.75 6.70 0.26
N THR A 185 0.97 7.95 -0.15
CA THR A 185 2.11 8.75 0.26
C THR A 185 2.04 8.98 1.77
N VAL A 186 3.16 8.87 2.48
CA VAL A 186 3.24 9.09 3.92
C VAL A 186 4.20 10.23 4.22
N ILE A 187 3.68 11.31 4.75
CA ILE A 187 4.43 12.49 5.18
C ILE A 187 4.40 12.60 6.70
N ASP A 188 5.57 12.83 7.30
CA ASP A 188 5.71 13.08 8.72
C ASP A 188 5.73 14.57 9.01
N LEU A 189 4.71 15.02 9.77
CA LEU A 189 4.55 16.42 10.17
C LEU A 189 5.03 16.67 11.60
N THR A 190 5.64 15.68 12.25
CA THR A 190 6.25 15.82 13.58
C THR A 190 7.71 16.27 13.53
N THR A 191 8.25 16.49 12.33
CA THR A 191 9.58 17.05 12.08
C THR A 191 9.46 18.35 11.30
N ASP A 192 10.47 19.21 11.42
CA ASP A 192 10.61 20.41 10.59
C ASP A 192 12.04 20.44 9.98
N PRO A 193 12.18 20.38 8.65
CA PRO A 193 11.10 20.31 7.65
C PRO A 193 10.28 18.99 7.73
N PRO A 194 9.04 18.98 7.20
CA PRO A 194 8.27 17.75 7.02
C PRO A 194 9.06 16.68 6.27
N MET A 195 8.86 15.41 6.62
CA MET A 195 9.67 14.31 6.06
C MET A 195 8.83 13.28 5.31
N LEU A 196 9.13 13.06 4.03
CA LEU A 196 8.57 11.99 3.22
C LEU A 196 9.11 10.64 3.68
N LEU A 197 8.25 9.80 4.25
CA LEU A 197 8.61 8.46 4.72
C LEU A 197 8.30 7.37 3.70
N ARG A 198 7.28 7.59 2.86
CA ARG A 198 6.90 6.65 1.80
C ARG A 198 6.33 7.40 0.59
N PRO A 199 6.91 7.25 -0.62
CA PRO A 199 6.30 7.77 -1.85
C PRO A 199 5.07 6.93 -2.24
N GLY A 200 4.07 7.59 -2.81
CA GLY A 200 2.79 7.00 -3.21
C GLY A 200 2.07 7.89 -4.21
N GLY A 201 0.73 7.89 -4.17
CA GLY A 201 -0.11 8.59 -5.15
C GLY A 201 -0.02 10.12 -5.15
N VAL A 202 0.42 10.75 -4.06
CA VAL A 202 0.79 12.18 -4.02
C VAL A 202 2.30 12.30 -4.16
N THR A 203 2.78 13.05 -5.14
CA THR A 203 4.20 13.09 -5.49
C THR A 203 4.98 14.06 -4.60
N LEU A 204 6.32 13.95 -4.60
CA LEU A 204 7.16 14.86 -3.82
C LEU A 204 6.98 16.31 -4.28
N GLY A 205 6.96 16.57 -5.59
CA GLY A 205 6.72 17.91 -6.13
C GLY A 205 5.40 18.50 -5.67
N GLN A 206 4.32 17.70 -5.69
CA GLN A 206 3.01 18.13 -5.18
C GLN A 206 3.02 18.47 -3.68
N LEU A 207 3.82 17.75 -2.87
CA LEU A 207 3.99 18.10 -1.45
C LEU A 207 4.78 19.39 -1.30
N GLU A 208 5.82 19.59 -2.09
CA GLU A 208 6.68 20.78 -2.05
C GLU A 208 5.94 22.05 -2.51
N GLU A 209 5.00 21.93 -3.45
CA GLU A 209 4.10 23.02 -3.85
C GLU A 209 3.28 23.57 -2.67
N VAL A 210 2.90 22.71 -1.73
CA VAL A 210 2.08 23.09 -0.56
C VAL A 210 2.95 23.47 0.64
N LEU A 211 4.03 22.73 0.89
CA LEU A 211 4.82 22.80 2.12
C LEU A 211 6.13 23.59 1.99
N GLY A 212 6.55 23.91 0.77
CA GLY A 212 7.92 24.33 0.50
C GLY A 212 8.88 23.14 0.63
N LYS A 213 9.94 23.27 1.43
CA LYS A 213 10.94 22.22 1.57
C LYS A 213 10.36 20.97 2.27
N VAL A 214 10.57 19.79 1.66
CA VAL A 214 10.27 18.47 2.24
C VAL A 214 11.53 17.62 2.25
N ASP A 215 11.92 17.09 3.42
CA ASP A 215 13.04 16.15 3.50
C ASP A 215 12.60 14.74 3.08
N VAL A 216 13.50 13.97 2.48
CA VAL A 216 13.19 12.59 2.04
C VAL A 216 13.93 11.59 2.90
N HIS A 217 13.20 10.70 3.57
CA HIS A 217 13.81 9.69 4.41
C HIS A 217 14.64 8.71 3.55
N PRO A 218 15.87 8.33 3.95
CA PRO A 218 16.76 7.49 3.12
C PRO A 218 16.16 6.14 2.67
N ALA A 219 15.22 5.60 3.44
CA ALA A 219 14.48 4.37 3.13
C ALA A 219 13.56 4.46 1.90
N VAL A 220 13.26 5.68 1.44
CA VAL A 220 12.58 5.92 0.17
C VAL A 220 13.42 5.41 -1.00
N PHE A 221 14.74 5.43 -0.88
CA PHE A 221 15.66 4.94 -1.91
C PHE A 221 16.11 3.47 -1.69
N GLY A 222 15.36 2.70 -0.90
CA GLY A 222 15.62 1.28 -0.67
C GLY A 222 16.76 0.99 0.33
N LYS A 223 17.29 2.01 1.02
CA LYS A 223 18.24 1.78 2.12
C LYS A 223 17.56 1.07 3.28
N ARG A 224 18.18 -0.02 3.76
CA ARG A 224 17.71 -0.75 4.95
C ARG A 224 17.80 0.16 6.19
N ILE A 225 16.78 0.12 7.03
CA ILE A 225 16.74 0.85 8.30
C ILE A 225 17.03 -0.12 9.43
N THR A 226 17.84 0.33 10.40
CA THR A 226 18.00 -0.30 11.71
C THR A 226 17.05 0.37 12.72
N GLY A 227 16.36 -0.40 13.57
CA GLY A 227 15.42 0.13 14.57
C GLY A 227 13.93 -0.05 14.25
N ASN A 228 13.06 0.69 14.94
CA ASN A 228 11.60 0.60 14.79
C ASN A 228 11.11 1.49 13.63
N PRO A 229 10.26 0.98 12.73
CA PRO A 229 9.77 1.76 11.59
C PRO A 229 8.76 2.83 12.04
N ARG A 230 8.98 4.09 11.64
CA ARG A 230 8.02 5.19 11.88
C ARG A 230 6.73 5.06 11.06
N SER A 231 6.76 4.28 9.97
CA SER A 231 5.61 4.08 9.08
C SER A 231 5.61 2.71 8.40
N PRO A 232 4.46 2.25 7.88
CA PRO A 232 4.38 0.98 7.19
C PRO A 232 5.23 0.93 5.92
N GLY A 233 5.97 -0.17 5.75
CA GLY A 233 6.73 -0.45 4.53
C GLY A 233 8.20 -0.02 4.59
N MET A 234 8.73 0.37 5.75
CA MET A 234 10.09 0.91 5.90
C MET A 234 11.19 -0.12 6.17
N LYS A 235 10.91 -1.16 6.98
CA LYS A 235 11.96 -2.03 7.57
C LYS A 235 12.12 -3.39 6.88
N TYR A 236 11.01 -4.08 6.62
CA TYR A 236 11.05 -5.47 6.15
C TYR A 236 11.11 -5.56 4.63
N ARG A 237 11.55 -6.72 4.11
CA ARG A 237 11.29 -7.05 2.70
C ARG A 237 9.78 -7.08 2.52
N HIS A 238 9.31 -6.22 1.64
CA HIS A 238 7.90 -5.97 1.39
C HIS A 238 7.66 -6.03 -0.09
N TYR A 239 6.43 -6.39 -0.46
CA TYR A 239 5.99 -6.48 -1.85
C TYR A 239 6.67 -7.59 -2.65
N ALA A 240 7.32 -8.53 -1.96
CA ALA A 240 8.09 -9.57 -2.60
C ALA A 240 7.14 -10.64 -3.16
N PRO A 241 7.18 -10.92 -4.48
CA PRO A 241 6.56 -12.13 -5.03
C PRO A 241 7.22 -13.38 -4.43
N ASP A 242 6.58 -14.53 -4.61
CA ASP A 242 7.18 -15.83 -4.25
C ASP A 242 8.40 -16.10 -5.14
N ALA A 243 8.35 -15.68 -6.41
CA ALA A 243 9.48 -15.71 -7.34
C ALA A 243 10.67 -14.82 -6.91
N ARG A 244 11.89 -15.18 -7.35
CA ARG A 244 13.06 -14.31 -7.17
C ARG A 244 12.95 -13.08 -8.07
N LEU A 245 12.72 -11.91 -7.48
CA LEU A 245 12.71 -10.64 -8.22
C LEU A 245 14.13 -10.05 -8.38
N ILE A 246 14.53 -9.77 -9.62
CA ILE A 246 15.73 -9.02 -10.01
C ILE A 246 15.28 -7.71 -10.65
N LEU A 247 15.80 -6.59 -10.16
CA LEU A 247 15.53 -5.26 -10.72
C LEU A 247 16.74 -4.76 -11.50
N VAL A 248 16.54 -4.31 -12.75
CA VAL A 248 17.62 -3.78 -13.59
C VAL A 248 17.41 -2.28 -13.81
N GLU A 249 18.29 -1.45 -13.27
CA GLU A 249 18.24 0.00 -13.31
C GLU A 249 19.32 0.58 -14.23
N GLY A 250 18.99 1.62 -14.99
CA GLY A 250 19.93 2.34 -15.84
C GLY A 250 19.26 2.96 -17.06
N PRO A 251 20.04 3.48 -18.03
CA PRO A 251 19.51 3.95 -19.30
C PRO A 251 18.69 2.88 -20.02
N ARG A 252 17.51 3.25 -20.54
CA ARG A 252 16.52 2.34 -21.17
C ARG A 252 17.15 1.29 -22.07
N ASP A 253 17.97 1.69 -23.03
CA ASP A 253 18.54 0.78 -24.02
C ASP A 253 19.51 -0.24 -23.40
N LYS A 254 20.26 0.19 -22.37
CA LYS A 254 21.14 -0.70 -21.61
C LYS A 254 20.35 -1.70 -20.78
N VAL A 255 19.26 -1.26 -20.15
CA VAL A 255 18.36 -2.13 -19.38
C VAL A 255 17.76 -3.21 -20.28
N VAL A 256 17.18 -2.82 -21.41
CA VAL A 256 16.57 -3.76 -22.37
C VAL A 256 17.61 -4.76 -22.90
N LYS A 257 18.80 -4.28 -23.28
CA LYS A 257 19.90 -5.15 -23.72
C LYS A 257 20.29 -6.15 -22.63
N ARG A 258 20.48 -5.67 -21.40
CA ARG A 258 20.90 -6.51 -20.27
C ARG A 258 19.86 -7.59 -19.94
N ILE A 259 18.58 -7.25 -19.96
CA ILE A 259 17.50 -8.22 -19.72
C ILE A 259 17.49 -9.29 -20.81
N ASN A 260 17.67 -8.92 -22.09
CA ASN A 260 17.77 -9.90 -23.17
C ASN A 260 18.98 -10.86 -23.01
N GLU A 261 20.14 -10.35 -22.58
CA GLU A 261 21.30 -11.19 -22.24
C GLU A 261 21.00 -12.16 -21.09
N MET A 262 20.27 -11.70 -20.06
CA MET A 262 19.86 -12.53 -18.93
C MET A 262 18.88 -13.62 -19.36
N LEU A 263 17.90 -13.30 -20.20
CA LEU A 263 16.94 -14.29 -20.73
C LEU A 263 17.65 -15.42 -21.50
N GLY A 264 18.70 -15.10 -22.26
CA GLY A 264 19.47 -16.09 -23.00
C GLY A 264 20.40 -16.97 -22.15
N SER A 265 20.64 -16.64 -20.88
CA SER A 265 21.65 -17.30 -20.03
C SER A 265 21.09 -18.09 -18.85
N LEU A 266 19.77 -18.04 -18.60
CA LEU A 266 19.16 -18.50 -17.34
C LEU A 266 18.66 -19.96 -17.31
N GLY A 267 19.11 -20.81 -18.22
CA GLY A 267 18.90 -22.27 -18.16
C GLY A 267 17.41 -22.67 -18.28
N THR A 268 16.96 -23.60 -17.41
CA THR A 268 15.59 -24.16 -17.42
C THR A 268 14.57 -23.40 -16.58
N ASN A 269 14.96 -22.28 -15.94
CA ASN A 269 14.07 -21.50 -15.08
C ASN A 269 12.93 -20.88 -15.89
N LYS A 270 11.73 -20.83 -15.31
CA LYS A 270 10.61 -20.08 -15.87
C LYS A 270 10.74 -18.61 -15.52
N ILE A 271 11.06 -17.78 -16.50
CA ILE A 271 11.34 -16.37 -16.27
C ILE A 271 10.12 -15.52 -16.62
N GLY A 272 9.70 -14.68 -15.67
CA GLY A 272 8.77 -13.59 -15.89
C GLY A 272 9.52 -12.28 -16.17
N VAL A 273 8.98 -11.44 -17.04
CA VAL A 273 9.52 -10.11 -17.33
C VAL A 273 8.44 -9.06 -17.10
N LEU A 274 8.71 -8.10 -16.22
CA LEU A 274 7.92 -6.89 -16.07
C LEU A 274 8.46 -5.82 -17.01
N ALA A 275 7.81 -5.68 -18.16
CA ALA A 275 8.24 -4.81 -19.24
C ALA A 275 7.49 -3.47 -19.20
N VAL A 276 8.21 -2.36 -19.43
CA VAL A 276 7.66 -1.01 -19.60
C VAL A 276 8.01 -0.48 -20.99
N TYR A 277 9.27 -0.68 -21.38
CA TYR A 277 9.90 -0.09 -22.55
C TYR A 277 10.33 -1.10 -23.60
N GLY A 278 10.80 -2.26 -23.17
CA GLY A 278 11.39 -3.28 -24.03
C GLY A 278 10.36 -4.24 -24.60
N GLU A 279 10.70 -4.80 -25.76
CA GLU A 279 10.06 -6.00 -26.28
C GLU A 279 10.98 -7.19 -26.00
N TYR A 280 10.39 -8.27 -25.48
CA TYR A 280 11.11 -9.49 -25.14
C TYR A 280 10.45 -10.67 -25.81
N ASN A 281 11.23 -11.45 -26.54
CA ASN A 281 10.75 -12.62 -27.28
C ASN A 281 10.87 -13.92 -26.49
N GLN A 282 11.32 -13.84 -25.24
CA GLN A 282 11.55 -14.97 -24.36
C GLN A 282 10.95 -14.71 -22.98
N GLY A 283 10.55 -15.80 -22.30
CA GLY A 283 9.92 -15.74 -21.00
C GLY A 283 8.44 -15.35 -21.03
N ILE A 284 7.86 -15.25 -19.85
CA ILE A 284 6.52 -14.74 -19.63
C ILE A 284 6.59 -13.21 -19.53
N VAL A 285 6.22 -12.52 -20.60
CA VAL A 285 6.24 -11.06 -20.60
C VAL A 285 4.90 -10.51 -20.12
N VAL A 286 4.95 -9.60 -19.14
CA VAL A 286 3.81 -8.79 -18.69
C VAL A 286 4.13 -7.33 -18.91
N ASN A 287 3.37 -6.69 -19.81
CA ASN A 287 3.54 -5.28 -20.13
C ASN A 287 2.76 -4.41 -19.13
N LEU A 288 3.47 -3.53 -18.43
CA LEU A 288 2.92 -2.66 -17.39
C LEU A 288 2.30 -1.37 -17.95
N GLY A 289 2.42 -1.11 -19.25
CA GLY A 289 1.91 0.09 -19.90
C GLY A 289 3.01 1.07 -20.28
N LYS A 290 2.59 2.17 -20.92
CA LYS A 290 3.50 3.19 -21.47
C LYS A 290 3.67 4.40 -20.56
N SER A 291 2.74 4.62 -19.64
CA SER A 291 2.79 5.72 -18.67
C SER A 291 3.10 5.21 -17.27
N THR A 292 3.72 6.05 -16.45
CA THR A 292 4.06 5.72 -15.06
C THR A 292 2.82 5.41 -14.22
N GLU A 293 1.67 6.03 -14.53
CA GLU A 293 0.38 5.76 -13.89
C GLU A 293 -0.13 4.35 -14.21
N GLU A 294 0.04 3.88 -15.45
CA GLU A 294 -0.31 2.51 -15.81
C GLU A 294 0.59 1.51 -15.09
N VAL A 295 1.89 1.81 -15.03
CA VAL A 295 2.87 0.99 -14.32
C VAL A 295 2.51 0.88 -12.84
N ALA A 296 2.24 2.02 -12.18
CA ALA A 296 1.80 2.07 -10.79
C ALA A 296 0.54 1.24 -10.54
N ARG A 297 -0.44 1.31 -11.46
CA ARG A 297 -1.71 0.58 -11.34
C ARG A 297 -1.52 -0.94 -11.45
N LYS A 298 -0.63 -1.38 -12.35
CA LYS A 298 -0.48 -2.80 -12.73
C LYS A 298 0.62 -3.53 -11.98
N VAL A 299 1.60 -2.85 -11.38
CA VAL A 299 2.83 -3.51 -10.87
C VAL A 299 2.55 -4.65 -9.88
N PHE A 300 1.64 -4.48 -8.92
CA PHE A 300 1.34 -5.56 -7.97
C PHE A 300 0.51 -6.69 -8.57
N ASP A 301 -0.41 -6.37 -9.47
CA ASP A 301 -1.21 -7.37 -10.19
C ASP A 301 -0.30 -8.24 -11.08
N ALA A 302 0.64 -7.60 -11.79
CA ALA A 302 1.62 -8.28 -12.63
C ALA A 302 2.57 -9.17 -11.82
N LEU A 303 3.07 -8.70 -10.67
CA LEU A 303 3.87 -9.53 -9.77
C LEU A 303 3.10 -10.78 -9.33
N ARG A 304 1.83 -10.62 -8.95
CA ARG A 304 0.96 -11.75 -8.56
C ARG A 304 0.58 -12.65 -9.74
N ASP A 305 0.42 -12.10 -10.94
CA ASP A 305 0.17 -12.89 -12.16
C ASP A 305 1.36 -13.79 -12.49
N LEU A 306 2.58 -13.27 -12.39
CA LEU A 306 3.80 -14.04 -12.62
C LEU A 306 3.97 -15.18 -11.61
N ASP A 307 3.69 -14.94 -10.33
CA ASP A 307 3.66 -15.99 -9.30
C ASP A 307 2.61 -17.06 -9.65
N ARG A 308 1.38 -16.66 -10.02
CA ARG A 308 0.32 -17.61 -10.42
C ARG A 308 0.70 -18.42 -11.67
N ARG A 309 1.47 -17.83 -12.58
CA ARG A 309 2.00 -18.49 -13.77
C ARG A 309 3.24 -19.32 -13.47
N GLY A 310 3.68 -19.39 -12.21
CA GLY A 310 4.78 -20.24 -11.76
C GLY A 310 6.15 -19.76 -12.23
N ALA A 311 6.37 -18.46 -12.31
CA ALA A 311 7.70 -17.91 -12.58
C ALA A 311 8.65 -18.23 -11.41
N ASP A 312 9.84 -18.72 -11.70
CA ASP A 312 10.91 -18.92 -10.71
C ASP A 312 11.67 -17.61 -10.46
N ILE A 313 11.85 -16.83 -11.53
CA ILE A 313 12.56 -15.56 -11.54
C ILE A 313 11.68 -14.52 -12.22
N ILE A 314 11.59 -13.33 -11.64
CA ILE A 314 10.99 -12.16 -12.27
C ILE A 314 12.09 -11.15 -12.50
N ILE A 315 12.23 -10.66 -13.73
CA ILE A 315 13.15 -9.58 -14.08
C ILE A 315 12.30 -8.33 -14.37
N ALA A 316 12.54 -7.26 -13.62
CA ALA A 316 11.81 -6.00 -13.77
C ALA A 316 12.69 -4.91 -14.38
N GLU A 317 12.12 -4.20 -15.36
CA GLU A 317 12.70 -2.96 -15.86
C GLU A 317 12.60 -1.85 -14.81
N GLY A 318 13.72 -1.19 -14.53
CA GLY A 318 13.73 0.07 -13.80
C GLY A 318 13.19 1.22 -14.65
N ILE A 319 12.48 2.13 -13.99
CA ILE A 319 11.97 3.38 -14.58
C ILE A 319 12.60 4.58 -13.85
N PRO A 320 12.55 5.81 -14.42
CA PRO A 320 13.08 7.00 -13.77
C PRO A 320 12.44 7.26 -12.39
N ASP A 321 13.26 7.75 -11.44
CA ASP A 321 12.85 8.13 -10.08
C ASP A 321 12.15 9.51 -10.03
N THR A 322 11.23 9.78 -10.96
CA THR A 322 10.49 11.04 -11.06
C THR A 322 9.01 10.82 -10.78
N GLU A 323 8.37 11.75 -10.05
CA GLU A 323 6.93 11.70 -9.75
C GLU A 323 6.48 10.33 -9.18
N LEU A 324 5.48 9.68 -9.79
CA LEU A 324 5.03 8.33 -9.44
C LEU A 324 6.08 7.24 -9.67
N GLY A 325 7.10 7.52 -10.50
CA GLY A 325 8.20 6.59 -10.77
C GLY A 325 9.00 6.31 -9.51
N LEU A 326 9.20 7.33 -8.66
CA LEU A 326 9.80 7.17 -7.34
C LEU A 326 8.98 6.19 -6.46
N ALA A 327 7.65 6.22 -6.55
CA ALA A 327 6.78 5.32 -5.80
C ALA A 327 6.88 3.87 -6.30
N VAL A 328 6.84 3.66 -7.62
CA VAL A 328 7.02 2.35 -8.26
C VAL A 328 8.39 1.76 -7.92
N MET A 329 9.46 2.54 -8.14
CA MET A 329 10.83 2.10 -7.88
C MET A 329 11.06 1.82 -6.40
N ASN A 330 10.43 2.58 -5.49
CA ASN A 330 10.45 2.24 -4.07
C ASN A 330 9.89 0.83 -3.80
N ARG A 331 8.79 0.44 -4.46
CA ARG A 331 8.19 -0.90 -4.29
C ARG A 331 9.07 -1.99 -4.89
N LEU A 332 9.55 -1.79 -6.12
CA LEU A 332 10.40 -2.75 -6.81
C LEU A 332 11.72 -2.98 -6.06
N ARG A 333 12.39 -1.92 -5.59
CA ARG A 333 13.64 -2.03 -4.81
C ARG A 333 13.44 -2.77 -3.48
N LYS A 334 12.28 -2.62 -2.84
CA LYS A 334 11.94 -3.33 -1.59
C LYS A 334 11.55 -4.80 -1.82
N ALA A 335 10.97 -5.10 -2.98
CA ALA A 335 10.62 -6.45 -3.39
C ALA A 335 11.84 -7.25 -3.87
N ALA A 336 12.77 -6.57 -4.56
CA ALA A 336 13.90 -7.16 -5.23
C ALA A 336 14.83 -7.89 -4.26
N SER A 337 15.23 -9.09 -4.67
CA SER A 337 16.32 -9.84 -4.03
C SER A 337 17.69 -9.38 -4.51
N GLU A 338 17.75 -8.81 -5.71
CA GLU A 338 18.95 -8.34 -6.39
C GLU A 338 18.63 -7.10 -7.21
N ILE A 339 19.52 -6.11 -7.20
CA ILE A 339 19.42 -4.89 -7.98
C ILE A 339 20.70 -4.75 -8.81
N ILE A 340 20.57 -4.71 -10.13
CA ILE A 340 21.65 -4.50 -11.09
C ILE A 340 21.57 -3.05 -11.57
N LYS A 341 22.68 -2.29 -11.47
CA LYS A 341 22.77 -0.89 -11.93
C LYS A 341 23.75 -0.79 -13.12
N LEU A 342 23.37 -0.11 -14.21
CA LEU A 342 24.06 -0.07 -15.51
C LEU A 342 24.58 1.31 -15.96
#